data_AF-A0A915V5P1-F1
#
_entry.id   AF-A0A915V5P1-F1
#
_cell.length_a   1.000
_cell.length_b   1.000
_cell.length_c   1.000
_cell.angle_alpha   90.00
_cell.angle_beta   90.00
_cell.angle_gamma   90.00
#
_symmetry.space_group_name_H-M   'P 1'
#
loop_
_entity.id
_entity.type
_entity.pdbx_description
1 polymer ?
#
loop_
_entity_poly.entity_id
_entity_poly.type
_entity_poly.pdbx_seq_one_letter_code
_entity_poly.pdbx_strand_id
1 'polypeptide(L)'
;MPIELSQRRECGGTWVVDVNLGRSPTAAELTALAQRYGGRCRQFQQLIWLDLPSGRITASLRLSRLTIRLGDKTLEAAIIADLQQLAEDTGVACGMDV
;
A
#
# COMPACT_ATOMS: atom_id res chain seq x y z
N MET A 1 -6.79 13.77 -5.15
CA MET A 1 -6.67 13.06 -6.44
C MET A 1 -7.04 11.61 -6.20
N PRO A 2 -7.84 10.96 -7.06
CA PRO A 2 -8.22 9.57 -6.88
C PRO A 2 -6.99 8.66 -7.03
N ILE A 3 -7.01 7.53 -6.33
CA ILE A 3 -5.95 6.52 -6.42
C ILE A 3 -5.97 5.88 -7.80
N GLU A 4 -4.80 5.81 -8.42
CA GLU A 4 -4.65 5.14 -9.71
C GLU A 4 -4.04 3.75 -9.51
N LEU A 5 -4.82 2.73 -9.84
CA LEU A 5 -4.32 1.37 -9.99
C LEU A 5 -3.69 1.26 -11.38
N SER A 6 -2.39 1.01 -11.42
CA SER A 6 -1.72 0.68 -12.67
C SER A 6 -2.00 -0.78 -13.05
N GLN A 7 -1.76 -1.09 -14.31
CA GLN A 7 -2.03 -2.39 -14.92
C GLN A 7 -1.50 -3.57 -14.08
N ARG A 8 -2.38 -4.51 -13.73
CA ARG A 8 -2.00 -5.78 -13.08
C ARG A 8 -1.13 -6.60 -14.02
N ARG A 9 0.00 -7.11 -13.53
CA ARG A 9 0.91 -7.97 -14.30
C ARG A 9 1.17 -9.28 -13.56
N GLU A 10 1.18 -10.38 -14.30
CA GLU A 10 1.58 -11.67 -13.76
C GLU A 10 3.11 -11.81 -13.84
N CYS A 11 3.75 -12.21 -12.73
CA CYS A 11 5.19 -12.42 -12.64
C CYS A 11 5.46 -13.70 -11.84
N GLY A 12 5.84 -14.78 -12.54
CA GLY A 12 6.30 -16.03 -11.92
C GLY A 12 5.29 -16.68 -10.97
N GLY A 13 3.99 -16.67 -11.32
CA GLY A 13 2.92 -17.22 -10.47
C GLY A 13 2.41 -16.29 -9.37
N THR A 14 2.90 -15.04 -9.31
CA THR A 14 2.39 -13.99 -8.42
C THR A 14 1.88 -12.80 -9.22
N TRP A 15 0.87 -12.10 -8.70
CA TRP A 15 0.34 -10.89 -9.32
C TRP A 15 1.06 -9.68 -8.76
N VAL A 16 1.40 -8.75 -9.64
CA VAL A 16 2.05 -7.48 -9.32
C VAL A 16 1.11 -6.35 -9.70
N VAL A 17 0.84 -5.46 -8.74
CA VAL A 17 -0.03 -4.30 -8.90
C VAL A 17 0.71 -3.06 -8.40
N ASP A 18 0.85 -2.05 -9.25
CA ASP A 18 1.33 -0.75 -8.79
C ASP A 18 0.14 0.15 -8.43
N VAL A 19 0.21 0.76 -7.25
CA VAL A 19 -0.84 1.62 -6.69
C VAL A 19 -0.24 3.01 -6.48
N ASN A 20 -0.92 4.04 -6.98
CA ASN A 20 -0.58 5.44 -6.71
C ASN A 20 -1.56 6.02 -5.67
N LEU A 21 -1.10 6.25 -4.44
CA LEU A 21 -1.89 6.83 -3.35
C LEU A 21 -2.18 8.33 -3.50
N GLY A 22 -1.58 9.01 -4.48
CA GLY A 22 -1.65 10.47 -4.60
C GLY A 22 -0.84 11.25 -3.55
N ARG A 23 -0.36 10.59 -2.49
CA ARG A 23 0.59 11.11 -1.49
C ARG A 23 1.58 10.03 -1.04
N SER A 24 2.70 10.44 -0.47
CA SER A 24 3.60 9.48 0.18
C SER A 24 2.93 8.91 1.44
N PRO A 25 2.88 7.58 1.62
CA PRO A 25 2.45 6.97 2.87
C PRO A 25 3.50 7.21 3.97
N THR A 26 3.05 7.23 5.22
CA THR A 26 3.94 7.30 6.39
C THR A 26 4.33 5.90 6.86
N ALA A 27 5.45 5.79 7.57
CA ALA A 27 5.89 4.52 8.13
C ALA A 27 4.89 3.94 9.14
N ALA A 28 4.18 4.80 9.88
CA ALA A 28 3.16 4.38 10.85
C ALA A 28 1.96 3.73 10.16
N GLU A 29 1.47 4.33 9.07
CA GLU A 29 0.34 3.79 8.29
C GLU A 29 0.66 2.42 7.70
N LEU A 30 1.87 2.28 7.13
CA LEU A 30 2.34 1.01 6.56
C LEU A 30 2.56 -0.06 7.64
N THR A 31 3.00 0.35 8.83
CA THR A 31 3.15 -0.57 9.97
C THR A 31 1.79 -1.07 10.45
N ALA A 32 0.80 -0.18 10.57
CA ALA A 32 -0.57 -0.55 10.93
C ALA A 32 -1.20 -1.48 9.89
N LEU A 33 -0.99 -1.20 8.60
CA LEU A 33 -1.44 -2.06 7.51
C LEU A 33 -0.80 -3.47 7.61
N ALA A 34 0.52 -3.54 7.82
CA ALA A 34 1.20 -4.82 7.97
C ALA A 34 0.64 -5.62 9.16
N GLN A 35 0.44 -4.98 10.32
CA GLN A 35 -0.10 -5.62 11.52
C GLN A 35 -1.52 -6.16 11.30
N ARG A 36 -2.38 -5.40 10.62
CA ARG A 36 -3.77 -5.81 10.29
C ARG A 36 -3.82 -7.13 9.52
N TYR A 37 -2.85 -7.37 8.65
CA TYR A 37 -2.77 -8.57 7.82
C TYR A 37 -1.73 -9.60 8.30
N GLY A 38 -1.31 -9.51 9.57
CA GLY A 38 -0.39 -10.47 10.18
C GLY A 38 1.03 -10.44 9.58
N GLY A 39 1.40 -9.34 8.94
CA GLY A 39 2.69 -9.11 8.33
C GLY A 39 3.69 -8.38 9.22
N ARG A 40 4.87 -8.14 8.67
CA ARG A 40 5.96 -7.37 9.31
C ARG A 40 6.37 -6.21 8.42
N CYS A 41 6.66 -5.08 9.04
CA CYS A 41 7.18 -3.89 8.38
C CYS A 41 8.70 -3.85 8.52
N ARG A 42 9.43 -3.71 7.41
CA ARG A 42 10.89 -3.53 7.38
C ARG A 42 11.23 -2.25 6.61
N GLN A 43 11.87 -1.32 7.28
CA GLN A 43 12.32 -0.07 6.66
C GLN A 43 13.75 -0.20 6.15
N PHE A 44 13.96 0.15 4.88
CA PHE A 44 15.25 0.24 4.21
C PHE A 44 15.39 1.63 3.59
N GLN A 45 16.05 2.55 4.31
CA GLN A 45 16.19 3.95 3.90
C GLN A 45 14.83 4.62 3.63
N GLN A 46 14.53 4.88 2.35
CA GLN A 46 13.31 5.53 1.86
C GLN A 46 12.29 4.53 1.31
N LEU A 47 12.56 3.23 1.46
CA LEU A 47 11.68 2.15 1.06
C LEU A 47 11.20 1.41 2.30
N ILE A 48 9.96 0.98 2.28
CA ILE A 48 9.38 0.10 3.29
C ILE A 48 8.88 -1.15 2.61
N TRP A 49 9.23 -2.30 3.19
CA TRP A 49 8.72 -3.61 2.79
C TRP A 49 7.75 -4.10 3.84
N LEU A 50 6.55 -4.48 3.40
CA LEU A 50 5.56 -5.14 4.21
C LEU A 50 5.58 -6.60 3.77
N ASP A 51 6.20 -7.45 4.58
CA ASP A 51 6.20 -8.89 4.33
C ASP A 51 4.94 -9.49 4.93
N LEU A 52 4.12 -10.08 4.06
CA LEU A 52 2.85 -10.71 4.37
C LEU A 52 2.99 -12.23 4.16
N PRO A 53 2.16 -13.06 4.80
CA PRO A 53 2.20 -14.52 4.59
C PRO A 53 2.05 -14.95 3.12
N SER A 54 1.32 -14.17 2.31
CA SER A 54 1.03 -14.46 0.90
C SER A 54 1.87 -13.62 -0.08
N GLY A 55 2.86 -12.86 0.39
CA GLY A 55 3.75 -12.09 -0.48
C GLY A 55 4.34 -10.84 0.16
N ARG A 56 4.51 -9.78 -0.63
CA ARG A 56 5.16 -8.53 -0.18
C ARG A 56 4.54 -7.30 -0.81
N ILE A 57 4.41 -6.23 -0.03
CA ILE A 57 4.20 -4.86 -0.54
C ILE A 57 5.51 -4.08 -0.40
N THR A 58 5.87 -3.34 -1.43
CA THR A 58 6.98 -2.38 -1.40
C THR A 58 6.41 -0.98 -1.52
N ALA A 59 6.71 -0.10 -0.58
CA ALA A 59 6.25 1.28 -0.56
C ALA A 59 7.44 2.23 -0.55
N SER A 60 7.31 3.36 -1.23
CA SER A 60 8.26 4.47 -1.11
C SER A 60 7.73 5.49 -0.10
N LEU A 61 8.60 5.99 0.78
CA LEU A 61 8.29 7.12 1.66
C LEU A 61 8.42 8.47 0.94
N ARG A 62 9.00 8.50 -0.26
CA ARG A 62 9.21 9.72 -1.05
C ARG A 62 8.25 9.85 -2.22
N LEU A 63 7.69 8.74 -2.67
CA LEU A 63 6.79 8.68 -3.81
C LEU A 63 5.44 8.17 -3.32
N SER A 64 4.38 8.60 -3.97
CA SER A 64 3.03 8.09 -3.73
C SER A 64 2.80 6.68 -4.26
N ARG A 65 3.87 5.92 -4.56
CA ARG A 65 3.80 4.63 -5.23
C ARG A 65 4.05 3.46 -4.28
N LEU A 66 3.20 2.46 -4.41
CA LEU A 66 3.37 1.13 -3.82
C LEU A 66 3.31 0.09 -4.91
N THR A 67 4.07 -0.99 -4.72
CA THR A 67 4.02 -2.19 -5.55
C THR A 67 3.60 -3.35 -4.66
N ILE A 68 2.44 -3.92 -4.95
CA ILE A 68 1.86 -5.07 -4.26
C ILE A 68 2.23 -6.32 -5.06
N ARG A 69 2.81 -7.32 -4.39
CA ARG A 69 3.16 -8.62 -4.97
C ARG A 69 2.57 -9.73 -4.11
N LEU A 70 1.40 -10.24 -4.47
CA LEU A 70 0.67 -11.23 -3.67
C LEU A 70 0.28 -12.44 -4.51
N GLY A 71 0.31 -13.62 -3.88
CA GLY A 71 -0.22 -14.86 -4.46
C GLY A 71 -1.73 -15.05 -4.25
N ASP A 72 -2.31 -14.32 -3.28
CA ASP A 72 -3.73 -14.39 -2.93
C ASP A 72 -4.50 -13.15 -3.47
N LYS A 73 -5.42 -13.41 -4.40
CA LYS A 73 -6.24 -12.37 -5.05
C LYS A 73 -7.28 -11.74 -4.13
N THR A 74 -7.80 -12.50 -3.16
CA THR A 74 -8.78 -12.00 -2.19
C THR A 74 -8.11 -11.04 -1.22
N LEU A 75 -6.93 -11.44 -0.72
CA LEU A 75 -6.14 -10.58 0.14
C LEU A 75 -5.67 -9.32 -0.60
N GLU A 76 -5.24 -9.45 -1.87
CA GLU A 76 -4.88 -8.30 -2.70
C GLU A 76 -6.02 -7.28 -2.77
N ALA A 77 -7.24 -7.72 -3.08
CA ALA A 77 -8.39 -6.82 -3.19
C ALA A 77 -8.70 -6.11 -1.86
N ALA A 78 -8.64 -6.82 -0.74
CA ALA A 78 -8.86 -6.24 0.59
C ALA A 78 -7.79 -5.17 0.93
N ILE A 79 -6.52 -5.47 0.67
CA ILE A 79 -5.41 -4.55 0.90
C ILE A 79 -5.55 -3.29 0.03
N ILE A 80 -5.96 -3.45 -1.24
CA ILE A 80 -6.20 -2.31 -2.13
C ILE A 80 -7.31 -1.42 -1.58
N ALA A 81 -8.42 -2.00 -1.11
CA ALA A 81 -9.52 -1.23 -0.52
C ALA A 81 -9.08 -0.48 0.76
N ASP A 82 -8.31 -1.12 1.63
CA ASP A 82 -7.77 -0.48 2.83
C ASP A 82 -6.79 0.67 2.50
N LEU A 83 -5.94 0.47 1.48
CA LEU A 83 -5.06 1.53 0.97
C LEU A 83 -5.85 2.67 0.33
N GLN A 84 -7.01 2.37 -0.28
CA GLN A 84 -7.92 3.37 -0.80
C GLN A 84 -8.50 4.24 0.32
N GLN A 85 -9.03 3.61 1.36
CA GLN A 85 -9.55 4.31 2.53
C GLN A 85 -8.46 5.16 3.21
N LEU A 86 -7.24 4.63 3.32
CA LEU A 86 -6.11 5.34 3.93
C LEU A 86 -5.78 6.66 3.22
N ALA A 87 -5.89 6.70 1.89
CA ALA A 87 -5.64 7.93 1.14
C ALA A 87 -6.81 8.93 1.27
N GLU A 88 -8.05 8.43 1.37
CA GLU A 88 -9.25 9.26 1.53
C GLU A 88 -9.34 9.89 2.93
N ASP A 89 -9.06 9.14 3.98
CA ASP A 89 -9.11 9.62 5.38
C ASP A 89 -8.14 10.78 5.64
N THR A 90 -7.04 10.85 4.87
CA THR A 90 -6.09 11.97 4.97
C THR A 90 -6.54 13.21 4.18
N GLY A 91 -7.39 13.02 3.16
CA GLY A 91 -8.03 14.12 2.44
C GLY A 91 -9.06 14.86 3.29
N VAL A 92 -9.66 14.19 4.28
CA VAL A 92 -10.62 14.79 5.23
C VAL A 92 -9.91 15.57 6.34
N ALA A 93 -8.68 15.19 6.71
CA ALA A 93 -7.92 15.85 7.77
C ALA A 93 -7.41 17.27 7.41
N CYS A 94 -7.37 17.65 6.12
CA CYS A 94 -6.98 18.99 5.66
C CYS A 94 -8.18 19.84 5.17
N GLY A 95 -9.39 19.58 5.69
CA GLY A 95 -10.62 20.28 5.33
C GLY A 95 -11.31 21.03 6.47
N MET A 96 -10.60 21.32 7.57
CA MET A 96 -11.08 22.18 8.65
C MET A 96 -9.94 23.06 9.16
N ASP A 97 -9.67 24.14 8.43
CA ASP A 97 -9.02 25.33 8.99
C ASP A 97 -9.79 26.57 8.49
N VAL A 98 -10.38 27.27 9.47
CA VAL A 98 -11.12 28.55 9.45
C VAL A 98 -12.55 28.59 8.88
#